data_AF-A0A9D2KGI0-F1
#
_entry.id   AF-A0A9D2KGI0-F1
#
_cell.length_a   1.000
_cell.length_b   1.000
_cell.length_c   1.000
_cell.angle_alpha   90.00
_cell.angle_beta   90.00
_cell.angle_gamma   90.00
#
_symmetry.space_group_name_H-M   'P 1'
#
loop_
_entity.id
_entity.type
_entity.pdbx_description
1 polymer ?
#
loop_
_entity_poly.entity_id
_entity_poly.type
_entity_poly.pdbx_seq_one_letter_code
_entity_poly.pdbx_strand_id
1 'polypeptide(L)'
;LDNLHSVYVDQWDWEKIISREDRCTDFLYATVRAIVNAVCNVSEALKREFPQIAVSLSREVAFVSSQELEDRWPELTPEERETAFVKEHPTAFITQIGGALRSGKPHGCRAPDYDDWQLNGDLFFWHETLGCALEVSSMGIRVDSASLDRQLSIAGCDYRRAFPFHKMLLEGELPLTIGGGIGQSRLCMLMIGCAHIGEVQASLWDENTRAVCREKHIPLL
;
A
#
# COMPACT_ATOMS: atom_id res chain seq x y z
N LEU A 1 12.01 -9.71 -9.29
CA LEU A 1 12.81 -9.06 -8.24
C LEU A 1 13.42 -7.85 -8.88
N ASP A 2 13.36 -6.72 -8.19
CA ASP A 2 13.90 -5.45 -8.64
C ASP A 2 14.25 -4.60 -7.41
N ASN A 3 14.58 -3.33 -7.66
CA ASN A 3 15.01 -2.39 -6.64
C ASN A 3 13.99 -2.17 -5.51
N LEU A 4 12.70 -2.45 -5.75
CA LEU A 4 11.59 -2.31 -4.81
C LEU A 4 11.02 -3.66 -4.34
N HIS A 5 11.29 -4.75 -5.06
CA HIS A 5 10.68 -6.06 -4.87
C HIS A 5 11.70 -7.15 -4.52
N SER A 6 11.63 -7.58 -3.25
CA SER A 6 12.37 -8.72 -2.69
C SER A 6 11.49 -9.98 -2.62
N VAL A 7 12.11 -11.17 -2.63
CA VAL A 7 11.40 -12.43 -2.35
C VAL A 7 11.01 -12.54 -0.86
N TYR A 8 11.78 -11.88 0.01
CA TYR A 8 11.47 -11.79 1.43
C TYR A 8 10.67 -10.51 1.68
N VAL A 9 9.47 -10.67 2.23
CA VAL A 9 8.54 -9.57 2.52
C VAL A 9 8.35 -9.48 4.03
N ASP A 10 8.69 -8.32 4.59
CA ASP A 10 8.50 -8.00 6.00
C ASP A 10 7.47 -6.90 6.17
N GLN A 11 6.55 -7.06 7.13
CA GLN A 11 5.45 -6.12 7.33
C GLN A 11 5.19 -5.89 8.82
N TRP A 12 4.85 -4.65 9.18
CA TRP A 12 3.95 -4.43 10.31
C TRP A 12 2.55 -4.77 9.83
N ASP A 13 2.11 -5.99 10.11
CA ASP A 13 0.76 -6.46 9.83
C ASP A 13 -0.11 -6.17 11.06
N TRP A 14 -1.13 -5.33 10.89
CA TRP A 14 -1.93 -4.79 11.98
C TRP A 14 -3.43 -4.86 11.68
N GLU A 15 -4.21 -5.05 12.74
CA GLU A 15 -5.66 -5.12 12.68
C GLU A 15 -6.27 -4.39 13.89
N LYS A 16 -7.38 -3.68 13.70
CA LYS A 16 -8.09 -2.93 14.74
C LYS A 16 -9.59 -3.16 14.63
N ILE A 17 -10.22 -3.50 15.76
CA ILE A 17 -11.68 -3.58 15.88
C ILE A 17 -12.29 -2.18 15.77
N ILE A 18 -13.37 -2.07 14.99
CA ILE A 18 -14.11 -0.83 14.74
C ILE A 18 -15.61 -1.04 14.97
N SER A 19 -16.35 0.04 15.16
CA SER A 19 -17.81 -0.04 15.19
C SER A 19 -18.41 -0.09 13.78
N ARG A 20 -19.73 -0.24 13.67
CA ARG A 20 -20.42 -0.16 12.37
C ARG A 20 -20.35 1.25 11.81
N GLU A 21 -20.47 2.26 12.66
CA GLU A 21 -20.47 3.68 12.29
C GLU A 21 -19.11 4.13 11.74
N ASP A 22 -18.03 3.50 12.21
CA ASP A 22 -16.67 3.71 11.71
C ASP A 22 -16.45 3.16 10.28
N ARG A 23 -17.40 2.42 9.70
CA ARG A 23 -17.30 1.97 8.29
C ARG A 23 -17.66 3.06 7.31
N CYS A 24 -16.83 4.08 7.27
CA CYS A 24 -16.96 5.19 6.35
C CYS A 24 -15.60 5.70 5.87
N THR A 25 -15.61 6.43 4.76
CA THR A 25 -14.41 7.02 4.16
C THR A 25 -13.68 7.96 5.13
N ASP A 26 -14.41 8.71 5.96
CA ASP A 26 -13.81 9.64 6.92
C ASP A 26 -12.92 8.92 7.94
N PHE A 27 -13.38 7.78 8.45
CA PHE A 27 -12.60 6.98 9.40
C PHE A 27 -11.37 6.33 8.75
N LEU A 28 -11.52 5.83 7.52
CA LEU A 28 -10.38 5.34 6.72
C LEU A 28 -9.33 6.44 6.56
N TYR A 29 -9.74 7.63 6.12
CA TYR A 29 -8.82 8.74 5.86
C TYR A 29 -8.19 9.27 7.15
N ALA A 30 -8.93 9.31 8.27
CA ALA A 30 -8.37 9.63 9.57
C ALA A 30 -7.29 8.62 10.00
N THR A 31 -7.51 7.33 9.75
CA THR A 31 -6.55 6.26 10.05
C THR A 31 -5.28 6.40 9.20
N VAL A 32 -5.42 6.64 7.90
CA VAL A 32 -4.28 6.89 6.99
C VAL A 32 -3.45 8.09 7.47
N ARG A 33 -4.10 9.21 7.83
CA ARG A 33 -3.39 10.39 8.37
C ARG A 33 -2.63 10.07 9.66
N ALA A 34 -3.19 9.25 10.54
CA ALA A 34 -2.50 8.82 11.76
C ALA A 34 -1.24 8.00 11.45
N ILE A 35 -1.32 7.08 10.48
CA ILE A 35 -0.17 6.27 10.03
C ILE A 35 0.90 7.16 9.39
N VAL A 36 0.53 8.07 8.49
CA VAL A 36 1.49 9.01 7.88
C VAL A 36 2.17 9.87 8.93
N ASN A 37 1.43 10.38 9.91
CA ASN A 37 2.03 11.13 11.02
C ASN A 37 3.05 10.29 11.81
N ALA A 38 2.76 9.01 12.07
CA ALA A 38 3.70 8.11 12.74
C ALA A 38 4.98 7.91 11.89
N VAL A 39 4.83 7.67 10.58
CA VAL A 39 5.97 7.53 9.65
C VAL A 39 6.82 8.79 9.61
N CYS A 40 6.20 9.97 9.48
CA CYS A 40 6.92 11.24 9.46
C CYS A 40 7.66 11.51 10.78
N ASN A 41 7.04 11.21 11.93
CA ASN A 41 7.70 11.36 13.24
C ASN A 41 8.96 10.49 13.36
N VAL A 42 8.91 9.25 12.85
CA VAL A 42 10.08 8.35 12.82
C VAL A 42 11.15 8.90 11.87
N SER A 43 10.77 9.36 10.68
CA SER A 43 11.70 9.96 9.71
C SER A 43 12.41 11.20 10.28
N GLU A 44 11.70 12.05 11.02
CA GLU A 44 12.29 13.22 11.68
C GLU A 44 13.21 12.85 12.83
N ALA A 45 12.84 11.86 13.64
CA ALA A 45 13.70 11.34 14.70
C ALA A 45 14.99 10.77 14.11
N LEU A 46 14.88 10.01 13.01
CA LEU A 46 16.01 9.45 12.28
C LEU A 46 16.94 10.55 11.75
N LYS A 47 16.37 11.58 11.12
CA LYS A 47 17.13 12.74 10.62
C LYS A 47 17.85 13.53 11.72
N ARG A 48 17.24 13.64 12.91
CA ARG A 48 17.86 14.29 14.07
C ARG A 48 19.07 13.51 14.58
N GLU A 49 18.97 12.18 14.62
CA GLU A 49 20.05 11.30 15.07
C GLU A 49 21.17 11.17 14.02
N PHE A 50 20.80 11.15 12.73
CA PHE A 50 21.71 11.00 11.60
C PHE A 50 21.54 12.16 10.61
N PRO A 51 22.15 13.34 10.87
CA PRO A 51 21.98 14.54 10.05
C PRO A 51 22.40 14.41 8.59
N GLN A 52 23.17 13.37 8.23
CA GLN A 52 23.53 13.04 6.85
C GLN A 52 22.34 12.55 6.01
N ILE A 53 21.24 12.11 6.65
CA ILE A 53 20.01 11.71 5.95
C ILE A 53 19.26 12.97 5.52
N ALA A 54 19.28 13.25 4.22
CA ALA A 54 18.66 14.44 3.65
C ALA A 54 17.14 14.30 3.43
N VAL A 55 16.62 13.06 3.44
CA VAL A 55 15.21 12.75 3.18
C VAL A 55 14.29 13.58 4.07
N SER A 56 13.20 14.07 3.47
CA SER A 56 12.12 14.77 4.18
C SER A 56 10.80 14.30 3.58
N LEU A 57 9.92 13.76 4.42
CA LEU A 57 8.61 13.25 3.98
C LEU A 57 7.54 14.33 4.14
N SER A 58 6.54 14.33 3.25
CA SER A 58 5.37 15.20 3.40
C SER A 58 4.39 14.59 4.41
N ARG A 59 3.88 15.41 5.33
CA ARG A 59 2.79 15.02 6.24
C ARG A 59 1.40 15.20 5.63
N GLU A 60 1.31 16.01 4.59
CA GLU A 60 0.04 16.27 3.91
C GLU A 60 -0.27 15.11 2.97
N VAL A 61 -1.38 14.42 3.24
CA VAL A 61 -1.84 13.28 2.45
C VAL A 61 -2.90 13.74 1.46
N ALA A 62 -2.63 13.59 0.17
CA ALA A 62 -3.64 13.71 -0.87
C ALA A 62 -4.43 12.41 -1.00
N PHE A 63 -5.75 12.50 -1.17
CA PHE A 63 -6.63 11.36 -1.36
C PHE A 63 -7.21 11.42 -2.77
N VAL A 64 -7.17 10.30 -3.49
CA VAL A 64 -7.72 10.18 -4.85
C VAL A 64 -8.23 8.76 -5.06
N SER A 65 -9.34 8.59 -5.77
CA SER A 65 -9.78 7.25 -6.19
C SER A 65 -9.04 6.78 -7.43
N SER A 66 -8.90 5.46 -7.56
CA SER A 66 -8.37 4.86 -8.78
C SER A 66 -9.17 5.23 -10.04
N GLN A 67 -10.48 5.49 -9.91
CA GLN A 67 -11.28 5.98 -11.02
C GLN A 67 -10.94 7.43 -11.40
N GLU A 68 -10.73 8.32 -10.42
CA GLU A 68 -10.29 9.69 -10.70
C GLU A 68 -8.92 9.73 -11.38
N LEU A 69 -8.01 8.81 -11.03
CA LEU A 69 -6.74 8.63 -11.72
C LEU A 69 -6.93 8.18 -13.17
N GLU A 70 -7.81 7.21 -13.42
CA GLU A 70 -8.15 6.77 -14.78
C GLU A 70 -8.79 7.88 -15.61
N ASP A 71 -9.72 8.63 -15.03
CA ASP A 71 -10.39 9.74 -15.69
C ASP A 71 -9.39 10.86 -16.05
N ARG A 72 -8.40 11.12 -15.18
CA ARG A 72 -7.38 12.15 -15.39
C ARG A 72 -6.31 11.74 -16.41
N TRP A 73 -5.93 10.47 -16.43
CA TRP A 73 -4.86 9.94 -17.28
C TRP A 73 -5.28 8.62 -17.95
N PRO A 74 -6.25 8.68 -18.89
CA PRO A 74 -6.83 7.47 -19.49
C PRO A 74 -5.83 6.63 -20.28
N GLU A 75 -4.85 7.29 -20.90
CA GLU A 75 -3.82 6.65 -21.75
C GLU A 75 -2.65 6.05 -20.96
N LEU A 76 -2.52 6.36 -19.66
CA LEU A 76 -1.46 5.84 -18.81
C LEU A 76 -1.84 4.51 -18.18
N THR A 77 -0.85 3.66 -17.92
CA THR A 77 -0.98 2.46 -17.09
C THR A 77 -1.26 2.82 -15.62
N PRO A 78 -1.85 1.91 -14.81
CA PRO A 78 -2.08 2.16 -13.38
C PRO A 78 -0.85 2.70 -12.64
N GLU A 79 0.32 2.09 -12.83
CA GLU A 79 1.58 2.48 -12.18
C GLU A 79 2.09 3.85 -12.64
N GLU A 80 1.87 4.19 -13.92
CA GLU A 80 2.19 5.52 -14.45
C GLU A 80 1.24 6.59 -13.89
N ARG A 81 -0.04 6.27 -13.67
CA ARG A 81 -1.02 7.16 -13.02
C ARG A 81 -0.64 7.42 -11.57
N GLU A 82 -0.27 6.38 -10.84
CA GLU A 82 0.25 6.46 -9.46
C GLU A 82 1.48 7.38 -9.42
N THR A 83 2.46 7.13 -10.28
CA THR A 83 3.70 7.92 -10.35
C THR A 83 3.42 9.38 -10.71
N ALA A 84 2.52 9.65 -11.67
CA ALA A 84 2.14 11.01 -12.04
C ALA A 84 1.47 11.75 -10.88
N PHE A 85 0.55 11.09 -10.16
CA PHE A 85 -0.15 11.69 -9.03
C PHE A 85 0.79 11.95 -7.84
N VAL A 86 1.61 10.97 -7.47
CA VAL A 86 2.53 11.06 -6.31
C VAL A 86 3.65 12.07 -6.55
N LYS A 87 4.03 12.31 -7.82
CA LYS A 87 4.96 13.37 -8.16
C LYS A 87 4.41 14.77 -7.85
N GLU A 88 3.12 14.99 -8.07
CA GLU A 88 2.42 16.24 -7.73
C GLU A 88 2.05 16.30 -6.24
N HIS A 89 1.77 15.15 -5.64
CA HIS A 89 1.37 14.98 -4.25
C HIS A 89 2.29 13.96 -3.56
N PRO A 90 3.44 14.41 -2.99
CA PRO A 90 4.50 13.53 -2.47
C PRO A 90 4.11 12.53 -1.39
N THR A 91 2.91 12.65 -0.84
CA THR A 91 2.27 11.64 0.01
C THR A 91 0.82 11.52 -0.41
N ALA A 92 0.44 10.34 -0.87
CA ALA A 92 -0.87 10.11 -1.47
C ALA A 92 -1.45 8.77 -1.03
N PHE A 93 -2.77 8.75 -0.86
CA PHE A 93 -3.54 7.53 -0.63
C PHE A 93 -4.50 7.32 -1.80
N ILE A 94 -4.26 6.26 -2.55
CA ILE A 94 -5.05 5.90 -3.73
C ILE A 94 -6.10 4.89 -3.31
N THR A 95 -7.36 5.25 -3.45
CA THR A 95 -8.50 4.52 -2.89
C THR A 95 -9.21 3.66 -3.92
N GLN A 96 -10.00 2.71 -3.43
CA GLN A 96 -10.90 1.86 -4.22
C GLN A 96 -10.21 0.86 -5.15
N ILE A 97 -9.17 0.20 -4.64
CA ILE A 97 -8.34 -0.73 -5.42
C ILE A 97 -8.92 -2.15 -5.35
N GLY A 98 -9.26 -2.72 -6.51
CA GLY A 98 -9.68 -4.11 -6.67
C GLY A 98 -10.87 -4.29 -7.61
N GLY A 99 -11.83 -3.36 -7.54
CA GLY A 99 -13.00 -3.35 -8.43
C GLY A 99 -12.64 -2.92 -9.85
N ALA A 100 -13.45 -3.34 -10.83
CA ALA A 100 -13.34 -2.87 -12.20
C ALA A 100 -13.66 -1.37 -12.29
N LEU A 101 -12.80 -0.63 -12.99
CA LEU A 101 -13.03 0.78 -13.35
C LEU A 101 -13.98 0.88 -14.54
N ARG A 102 -14.28 2.11 -15.01
CA ARG A 102 -15.10 2.35 -16.21
C ARG A 102 -14.55 1.69 -17.46
N SER A 103 -13.23 1.51 -17.55
CA SER A 103 -12.57 0.75 -18.62
C SER A 103 -12.89 -0.76 -18.60
N GLY A 104 -13.56 -1.26 -17.56
CA GLY A 104 -13.82 -2.68 -17.33
C GLY A 104 -12.64 -3.45 -16.73
N LYS A 105 -11.52 -2.76 -16.46
CA LYS A 105 -10.32 -3.35 -15.84
C LYS A 105 -10.12 -2.76 -14.45
N PRO A 106 -9.64 -3.56 -13.47
CA PRO A 106 -9.27 -3.00 -12.17
C PRO A 106 -7.97 -2.20 -12.26
N HIS A 107 -7.80 -1.24 -11.34
CA HIS A 107 -6.54 -0.49 -11.18
C HIS A 107 -5.39 -1.41 -10.76
N GLY A 108 -5.65 -2.24 -9.76
CA GLY A 108 -4.74 -3.26 -9.25
C GLY A 108 -5.52 -4.47 -8.75
N CYS A 109 -4.89 -5.65 -8.73
CA CYS A 109 -5.53 -6.85 -8.21
C CYS A 109 -5.70 -6.75 -6.69
N ARG A 110 -6.87 -7.16 -6.19
CA ARG A 110 -7.12 -7.27 -4.74
C ARG A 110 -7.91 -8.53 -4.44
N ALA A 111 -7.61 -9.16 -3.29
CA ALA A 111 -8.37 -10.30 -2.83
C ALA A 111 -9.82 -9.89 -2.51
N PRO A 112 -10.82 -10.74 -2.81
CA PRO A 112 -12.23 -10.42 -2.58
C PRO A 112 -12.69 -10.57 -1.12
N ASP A 113 -11.87 -11.16 -0.26
CA ASP A 113 -12.26 -11.68 1.06
C ASP A 113 -11.52 -11.03 2.23
N TYR A 114 -10.84 -9.92 1.98
CA TYR A 114 -10.08 -9.20 3.00
C TYR A 114 -10.55 -7.74 3.13
N ASP A 115 -10.28 -6.92 2.12
CA ASP A 115 -10.68 -5.51 2.09
C ASP A 115 -12.01 -5.30 1.36
N ASP A 116 -12.84 -4.37 1.86
CA ASP A 116 -13.92 -3.81 1.05
C ASP A 116 -13.29 -2.88 0.00
N TRP A 117 -13.44 -3.21 -1.28
CA TRP A 117 -12.87 -2.45 -2.40
C TRP A 117 -13.46 -1.04 -2.53
N GLN A 118 -14.47 -0.66 -1.75
CA GLN A 118 -14.96 0.71 -1.66
C GLN A 118 -14.31 1.51 -0.52
N LEU A 119 -13.66 0.84 0.44
CA LEU A 119 -13.11 1.41 1.66
C LEU A 119 -11.67 0.94 1.93
N ASN A 120 -10.89 0.81 0.86
CA ASN A 120 -9.48 0.45 0.91
C ASN A 120 -8.61 1.39 0.07
N GLY A 121 -7.31 1.17 0.14
CA GLY A 121 -6.35 1.86 -0.72
C GLY A 121 -4.90 1.54 -0.39
N ASP A 122 -4.04 2.13 -1.19
CA ASP A 122 -2.59 2.03 -1.06
C ASP A 122 -1.99 3.40 -0.74
N LEU A 123 -1.05 3.41 0.21
CA LEU A 123 -0.32 4.58 0.67
C LEU A 123 1.02 4.67 -0.06
N PHE A 124 1.25 5.80 -0.70
CA PHE A 124 2.45 6.09 -1.46
C PHE A 124 3.20 7.29 -0.89
N PHE A 125 4.52 7.23 -1.00
CA PHE A 125 5.42 8.37 -0.85
C PHE A 125 6.22 8.57 -2.13
N TRP A 126 6.57 9.81 -2.45
CA TRP A 126 7.55 10.08 -3.50
C TRP A 126 8.95 9.70 -3.03
N HIS A 127 9.63 8.86 -3.79
CA HIS A 127 10.96 8.37 -3.46
C HIS A 127 12.02 9.12 -4.28
N GLU A 128 12.57 10.20 -3.72
CA GLU A 128 13.47 11.13 -4.43
C GLU A 128 14.66 10.46 -5.11
N THR A 129 15.33 9.52 -4.46
CA THR A 129 16.50 8.83 -5.03
C THR A 129 16.16 8.04 -6.30
N LEU A 130 14.93 7.54 -6.41
CA LEU A 130 14.47 6.74 -7.55
C LEU A 130 13.60 7.53 -8.52
N GLY A 131 13.11 8.71 -8.12
CA GLY A 131 12.21 9.52 -8.92
C GLY A 131 10.90 8.80 -9.26
N CYS A 132 10.34 8.04 -8.31
CA CYS A 132 9.13 7.25 -8.51
C CYS A 132 8.17 7.30 -7.32
N ALA A 133 6.94 6.84 -7.53
CA ALA A 133 6.04 6.51 -6.43
C ALA A 133 6.53 5.23 -5.75
N LEU A 134 6.63 5.26 -4.41
CA LEU A 134 6.90 4.08 -3.60
C LEU A 134 5.68 3.78 -2.73
N GLU A 135 5.03 2.67 -3.04
CA GLU A 135 3.95 2.11 -2.21
C GLU A 135 4.54 1.56 -0.91
N VAL A 136 4.10 2.06 0.25
CA VAL A 136 4.60 1.60 1.56
C VAL A 136 3.59 0.77 2.33
N SER A 137 2.31 0.85 1.96
CA SER A 137 1.26 0.10 2.65
C SER A 137 0.04 -0.11 1.77
N SER A 138 -0.55 -1.31 1.89
CA SER A 138 -1.93 -1.59 1.52
C SER A 138 -2.78 -1.73 2.77
N MET A 139 -3.90 -1.03 2.83
CA MET A 139 -4.79 -1.06 3.99
C MET A 139 -6.25 -0.81 3.59
N GLY A 140 -7.16 -1.21 4.48
CA GLY A 140 -8.57 -0.99 4.25
C GLY A 140 -9.44 -1.39 5.42
N ILE A 141 -10.66 -0.85 5.39
CA ILE A 141 -11.75 -1.39 6.18
C ILE A 141 -12.10 -2.74 5.56
N ARG A 142 -12.18 -3.77 6.41
CA ARG A 142 -12.37 -5.13 5.92
C ARG A 142 -13.72 -5.31 5.26
N VAL A 143 -13.90 -6.43 4.58
CA VAL A 143 -15.24 -6.86 4.15
C VAL A 143 -16.15 -7.09 5.37
N ASP A 144 -17.42 -6.76 5.20
CA ASP A 144 -18.53 -7.28 6.00
C ASP A 144 -19.29 -8.36 5.22
N SER A 145 -20.33 -8.95 5.82
CA SER A 145 -21.12 -10.01 5.17
C SER A 145 -21.61 -9.63 3.77
N ALA A 146 -22.14 -8.40 3.60
CA ALA A 146 -22.69 -7.95 2.32
C ALA A 146 -21.61 -7.69 1.26
N SER A 147 -20.51 -7.03 1.65
CA SER A 147 -19.39 -6.77 0.73
C SER A 147 -18.63 -8.05 0.39
N LEU A 148 -18.44 -8.97 1.34
CA LEU A 148 -17.84 -10.28 1.08
C LEU A 148 -18.65 -11.05 0.03
N ASP A 149 -19.96 -11.18 0.24
CA ASP A 149 -20.83 -11.93 -0.68
C ASP A 149 -20.79 -11.36 -2.11
N ARG A 150 -20.88 -10.03 -2.21
CA ARG A 150 -20.77 -9.31 -3.48
C ARG A 150 -19.41 -9.52 -4.15
N GLN A 151 -18.31 -9.33 -3.42
CA GLN A 151 -16.96 -9.39 -3.96
C GLN A 151 -16.55 -10.82 -4.37
N LEU A 152 -16.96 -11.84 -3.60
CA LEU A 152 -16.75 -13.23 -4.00
C LEU A 152 -17.42 -13.55 -5.33
N SER A 153 -18.65 -13.08 -5.52
CA SER A 153 -19.39 -13.26 -6.78
C SER A 153 -18.70 -12.55 -7.95
N ILE A 154 -18.29 -11.29 -7.75
CA ILE A 154 -17.58 -10.52 -8.78
C ILE A 154 -16.25 -11.19 -9.16
N ALA A 155 -15.52 -11.74 -8.18
CA ALA A 155 -14.24 -12.42 -8.39
C ALA A 155 -14.38 -13.87 -8.87
N GLY A 156 -15.61 -14.39 -9.06
CA GLY A 156 -15.84 -15.80 -9.43
C GLY A 156 -15.34 -16.80 -8.36
N CYS A 157 -15.28 -16.36 -7.11
CA CYS A 157 -14.72 -17.10 -5.98
C CYS A 157 -15.81 -17.67 -5.05
N ASP A 158 -16.98 -17.98 -5.58
CA ASP A 158 -18.16 -18.39 -4.80
C ASP A 158 -17.91 -19.61 -3.90
N TYR A 159 -17.00 -20.50 -4.32
CA TYR A 159 -16.61 -21.69 -3.56
C TYR A 159 -16.00 -21.37 -2.19
N ARG A 160 -15.43 -20.16 -2.01
CA ARG A 160 -14.81 -19.77 -0.74
C ARG A 160 -15.82 -19.61 0.39
N ARG A 161 -17.11 -19.40 0.10
CA ARG A 161 -18.18 -19.37 1.12
C ARG A 161 -18.25 -20.64 1.97
N ALA A 162 -17.70 -21.76 1.48
CA ALA A 162 -17.68 -23.00 2.22
C ALA A 162 -16.60 -23.04 3.33
N PHE A 163 -15.58 -22.18 3.25
CA PHE A 163 -14.46 -22.18 4.19
C PHE A 163 -14.84 -21.61 5.55
N PRO A 164 -14.20 -22.08 6.64
CA PRO A 164 -14.59 -21.70 8.01
C PRO A 164 -14.61 -20.18 8.24
N PHE A 165 -13.55 -19.48 7.82
CA PHE A 165 -13.45 -18.02 7.97
C PHE A 165 -14.60 -17.29 7.27
N HIS A 166 -14.89 -17.63 6.01
CA HIS A 166 -15.93 -16.99 5.22
C HIS A 166 -17.33 -17.24 5.80
N LYS A 167 -17.61 -18.44 6.31
CA LYS A 167 -18.88 -18.73 6.99
C LYS A 167 -19.08 -17.83 8.21
N MET A 168 -18.09 -17.79 9.10
CA MET A 168 -18.14 -16.97 10.31
C MET A 168 -18.34 -15.48 9.98
N LEU A 169 -17.68 -14.96 8.94
CA LEU A 169 -17.86 -13.57 8.51
C LEU A 169 -19.26 -13.31 7.92
N LEU A 170 -19.77 -14.23 7.09
CA LEU A 170 -21.11 -14.11 6.49
C LEU A 170 -22.22 -14.18 7.53
N GLU A 171 -22.03 -15.00 8.56
CA GLU A 171 -22.94 -15.18 9.70
C GLU A 171 -22.81 -14.05 10.75
N GLY A 172 -21.82 -13.15 10.60
CA GLY A 172 -21.62 -12.01 11.49
C GLY A 172 -20.99 -12.36 12.83
N GLU A 173 -20.32 -13.50 12.94
CA GLU A 173 -19.63 -13.96 14.15
C GLU A 173 -18.30 -13.25 14.40
N LEU A 174 -17.72 -12.65 13.36
CA LEU A 174 -16.45 -11.92 13.43
C LEU A 174 -16.69 -10.42 13.62
N PRO A 175 -15.84 -9.73 14.40
CA PRO A 175 -15.95 -8.29 14.57
C PRO A 175 -15.62 -7.57 13.26
N LEU A 176 -16.13 -6.34 13.16
CA LEU A 176 -15.76 -5.40 12.12
C LEU A 176 -14.37 -4.86 12.40
N THR A 177 -13.51 -4.84 11.40
CA THR A 177 -12.14 -4.35 11.56
C THR A 177 -11.69 -3.42 10.42
N ILE A 178 -10.63 -2.68 10.69
CA ILE A 178 -9.74 -2.03 9.72
C ILE A 178 -8.34 -2.58 9.96
N GLY A 179 -7.54 -2.72 8.91
CA GLY A 179 -6.14 -3.09 9.07
C GLY A 179 -5.32 -2.88 7.81
N GLY A 180 -4.09 -3.35 7.83
CA GLY A 180 -3.21 -3.33 6.66
C GLY A 180 -1.82 -3.85 6.95
N GLY A 181 -1.03 -3.95 5.89
CA GLY A 181 0.40 -4.25 5.97
C GLY A 181 1.21 -3.01 5.65
N ILE A 182 2.21 -2.69 6.47
CA ILE A 182 3.19 -1.64 6.19
C ILE A 182 4.55 -2.29 5.99
N GLY A 183 5.15 -2.15 4.80
CA GLY A 183 6.42 -2.80 4.47
C GLY A 183 7.57 -2.27 5.31
N GLN A 184 8.21 -3.12 6.11
CA GLN A 184 9.28 -2.69 7.01
C GLN A 184 10.50 -2.22 6.23
N SER A 185 11.00 -3.07 5.32
CA SER A 185 12.12 -2.77 4.45
C SER A 185 11.82 -1.61 3.50
N ARG A 186 10.58 -1.51 2.98
CA ARG A 186 10.17 -0.36 2.14
C ARG A 186 10.22 0.96 2.92
N LEU A 187 9.78 0.99 4.18
CA LEU A 187 9.89 2.18 5.01
C LEU A 187 11.35 2.53 5.36
N CYS A 188 12.19 1.54 5.66
CA CYS A 188 13.62 1.77 5.89
C CYS A 188 14.29 2.37 4.64
N MET A 189 14.05 1.77 3.47
CA MET A 189 14.53 2.27 2.18
C MET A 189 14.09 3.72 1.94
N LEU A 190 12.80 4.01 2.14
CA LEU A 190 12.24 5.36 1.97
C LEU A 190 12.93 6.39 2.87
N MET A 191 13.01 6.11 4.19
CA MET A 191 13.49 7.09 5.17
C MET A 191 15.00 7.32 5.09
N ILE A 192 15.77 6.32 4.65
CA ILE A 192 17.23 6.42 4.48
C ILE A 192 17.57 6.96 3.08
N GLY A 193 16.67 6.81 2.10
CA GLY A 193 16.86 7.22 0.71
C GLY A 193 17.67 6.22 -0.10
N CYS A 194 17.56 4.93 0.22
CA CYS A 194 18.29 3.84 -0.45
C CYS A 194 17.83 3.69 -1.91
N ALA A 195 18.73 3.31 -2.81
CA ALA A 195 18.42 3.03 -4.22
C ALA A 195 17.91 1.60 -4.45
N HIS A 196 18.09 0.71 -3.49
CA HIS A 196 17.69 -0.69 -3.59
C HIS A 196 17.25 -1.26 -2.23
N ILE A 197 16.13 -1.98 -2.18
CA ILE A 197 15.58 -2.56 -0.94
C ILE A 197 16.56 -3.53 -0.25
N GLY A 198 17.43 -4.18 -1.02
CA GLY A 198 18.51 -5.03 -0.51
C GLY A 198 19.59 -4.31 0.31
N GLU A 199 19.60 -2.97 0.35
CA GLU A 199 20.49 -2.20 1.24
C GLU A 199 20.05 -2.27 2.71
N VAL A 200 18.77 -2.58 2.95
CA VAL A 200 18.16 -2.65 4.29
C VAL A 200 17.67 -4.05 4.65
N GLN A 201 17.81 -5.02 3.73
CA GLN A 201 17.30 -6.37 3.89
C GLN A 201 18.21 -7.42 3.23
N ALA A 202 18.54 -8.48 3.96
CA ALA A 202 19.26 -9.63 3.38
C ALA A 202 18.29 -10.53 2.60
N SER A 203 18.58 -10.76 1.31
CA SER A 203 17.71 -11.51 0.40
C SER A 203 18.49 -12.17 -0.75
N LEU A 204 17.76 -12.82 -1.66
CA LEU A 204 18.32 -13.44 -2.86
C LEU A 204 18.18 -12.49 -4.05
N TRP A 205 19.30 -12.28 -4.75
CA TRP A 205 19.40 -11.44 -5.93
C TRP A 205 20.10 -12.20 -7.05
N ASP A 206 19.60 -12.07 -8.27
CA ASP A 206 20.22 -12.65 -9.47
C ASP A 206 21.58 -12.00 -9.78
N GLU A 207 22.37 -12.65 -10.61
CA GLU A 207 23.74 -12.22 -10.93
C GLU A 207 23.78 -10.83 -11.58
N ASN A 208 22.80 -10.49 -12.42
CA ASN A 208 22.75 -9.19 -13.08
C ASN A 208 22.47 -8.08 -12.07
N THR A 209 21.50 -8.27 -11.17
CA THR A 209 21.23 -7.31 -10.07
C THR A 209 22.47 -7.10 -9.20
N ARG A 210 23.16 -8.18 -8.81
CA ARG A 210 24.40 -8.09 -8.01
C ARG A 210 25.52 -7.35 -8.76
N ALA A 211 25.65 -7.54 -10.07
CA ALA A 211 26.66 -6.87 -10.88
C ALA A 211 26.38 -5.37 -11.00
N VAL A 212 25.13 -4.99 -11.30
CA VAL A 212 24.71 -3.58 -11.42
C VAL A 212 24.88 -2.85 -10.08
N CYS A 213 24.42 -3.43 -8.97
CA CYS A 213 24.60 -2.82 -7.65
C CYS A 213 26.08 -2.62 -7.31
N ARG A 214 26.94 -3.59 -7.64
CA ARG A 214 28.40 -3.47 -7.42
C ARG A 214 29.02 -2.35 -8.25
N GLU A 215 28.65 -2.24 -9.53
CA GLU A 215 29.10 -1.16 -10.42
C GLU A 215 28.67 0.22 -9.91
N LYS A 216 27.45 0.32 -9.36
CA LYS A 216 26.90 1.56 -8.81
C LYS A 216 27.26 1.82 -7.34
N HIS A 217 28.11 0.99 -6.74
CA HIS A 217 28.50 1.07 -5.33
C HIS A 217 27.32 1.01 -4.34
N ILE A 218 26.27 0.28 -4.70
CA ILE A 218 25.09 0.02 -3.86
C ILE A 218 25.36 -1.26 -3.03
N PRO A 219 25.45 -1.16 -1.69
CA PRO A 219 25.76 -2.31 -0.83
C PRO A 219 24.52 -3.17 -0.61
N LEU A 220 24.50 -4.39 -1.13
CA LEU A 220 23.46 -5.39 -0.82
C LEU A 220 23.86 -6.18 0.44
N LEU A 221 22.91 -6.37 1.37
CA LEU A 221 23.06 -7.22 2.57
C LEU A 221 22.97 -8.72 2.26
#